data_AF-A0A417FAF0-F1
#
_entry.id   AF-A0A417FAF0-F1
#
_cell.length_a   1.000
_cell.length_b   1.000
_cell.length_c   1.000
_cell.angle_alpha   90.00
_cell.angle_beta   90.00
_cell.angle_gamma   90.00
#
_symmetry.space_group_name_H-M   'P 1'
#
loop_
_entity.id
_entity.type
_entity.pdbx_description
1 polymer ?
#
loop_
_entity_poly.entity_id
_entity_poly.type
_entity_poly.pdbx_seq_one_letter_code
_entity_poly.pdbx_strand_id
1 'polypeptide(L)'
;MKIRRIIAVFAAVFVPFLLFRVGSGLTEQQNVTLRDYTVSEDGKTLTLHAAVFPPIEDIRDYKDEPKNGEHYLTFYNAFGSANTMSAGYTVVLPIEDMDKAVYFNDADGFHLVLQKNALTGEWVRP
;
A
#
# COMPACT_ATOMS: atom_id res chain seq x y z
N MET A 1 3.19 44.95 12.24
CA MET A 1 3.82 44.42 11.02
C MET A 1 2.94 44.79 9.82
N LYS A 2 3.48 45.29 8.68
CA LYS A 2 2.63 45.63 7.51
C LYS A 2 1.92 44.37 6.98
N ILE A 3 0.65 44.47 6.57
CA ILE A 3 -0.18 43.33 6.14
C ILE A 3 0.50 42.46 5.06
N ARG A 4 1.26 43.10 4.15
CA ARG A 4 2.05 42.43 3.11
C ARG A 4 3.14 41.51 3.67
N ARG A 5 3.76 41.88 4.81
CA ARG A 5 4.73 41.03 5.50
C ARG A 5 4.05 39.86 6.20
N ILE A 6 2.84 40.03 6.73
CA ILE A 6 2.05 38.94 7.33
C ILE A 6 1.68 37.91 6.26
N ILE A 7 1.18 38.36 5.11
CA ILE A 7 0.84 37.49 3.98
C ILE A 7 2.07 36.73 3.49
N ALA A 8 3.21 37.41 3.34
CA ALA A 8 4.44 36.77 2.90
C ALA A 8 4.92 35.68 3.87
N VAL A 9 4.90 35.96 5.18
CA VAL A 9 5.27 34.98 6.21
C VAL A 9 4.29 33.81 6.25
N PHE A 10 2.98 34.08 6.15
CA PHE A 10 1.97 33.04 6.11
C PHE A 10 2.13 32.14 4.88
N ALA A 11 2.31 32.73 3.69
CA ALA A 11 2.54 31.97 2.46
C ALA A 11 3.81 31.11 2.54
N ALA A 12 4.90 31.65 3.11
CA ALA A 12 6.16 30.92 3.26
C ALA A 12 6.04 29.67 4.16
N VAL A 13 5.09 29.65 5.10
CA VAL A 13 4.82 28.49 5.97
C VAL A 13 3.75 27.58 5.38
N PHE A 14 2.66 28.17 4.88
CA PHE A 14 1.48 27.45 4.47
C PHE A 14 1.67 26.70 3.15
N VAL A 15 2.40 27.27 2.19
CA VAL A 15 2.63 26.63 0.89
C VAL A 15 3.46 25.33 1.04
N PRO A 16 4.61 25.32 1.73
CA PRO A 16 5.34 24.07 1.97
C PRO A 16 4.52 23.03 2.75
N PHE A 17 3.71 23.48 3.72
CA PHE A 17 2.83 22.60 4.48
C PHE A 17 1.79 21.90 3.58
N LEU A 18 1.15 22.64 2.67
CA LEU A 18 0.21 22.06 1.70
C LEU A 18 0.90 21.11 0.72
N LEU A 19 2.08 21.48 0.23
CA LEU A 19 2.88 20.63 -0.66
C LEU A 19 3.24 19.31 0.03
N PHE A 20 3.63 19.35 1.31
CA PHE A 20 3.89 18.15 2.10
C PHE A 20 2.65 17.27 2.25
N ARG A 21 1.49 17.87 2.58
CA ARG A 21 0.22 17.14 2.74
C ARG A 21 -0.19 16.39 1.47
N VAL A 22 -0.02 17.00 0.30
CA VAL A 22 -0.39 16.37 -0.98
C VAL A 22 0.71 15.45 -1.51
N GLY A 23 1.98 15.88 -1.45
CA GLY A 23 3.09 15.14 -2.03
C GLY A 23 3.37 13.81 -1.35
N SER A 24 3.19 13.73 -0.03
CA SER A 24 3.40 12.48 0.72
C SER A 24 2.55 11.33 0.20
N GLY A 25 1.28 11.57 -0.15
CA GLY A 25 0.40 10.48 -0.62
C GLY A 25 0.65 9.99 -2.05
N LEU A 26 1.57 10.63 -2.76
CA LEU A 26 2.04 10.22 -4.09
C LEU A 26 3.29 9.34 -4.01
N THR A 27 3.88 9.19 -2.81
CA THR A 27 5.04 8.35 -2.60
C THR A 27 4.63 6.91 -2.31
N GLU A 28 5.46 5.98 -2.76
CA GLU A 28 5.28 4.55 -2.48
C GLU A 28 5.51 4.28 -0.99
N GLN A 29 4.71 3.39 -0.43
CA GLN A 29 4.89 2.89 0.93
C GLN A 29 5.91 1.75 0.87
N GLN A 30 6.99 1.91 1.63
CA GLN A 30 8.18 1.07 1.55
C GLN A 30 8.21 -0.05 2.58
N ASN A 31 7.28 -0.08 3.54
CA ASN A 31 7.30 -1.04 4.65
C ASN A 31 5.98 -1.80 4.80
N VAL A 32 5.38 -2.21 3.68
CA VAL A 32 4.14 -3.00 3.72
C VAL A 32 4.42 -4.47 3.95
N THR A 33 3.65 -5.08 4.83
CA THR A 33 3.67 -6.50 5.12
C THR A 33 2.27 -7.08 5.04
N LEU A 34 2.16 -8.36 4.69
CA LEU A 34 0.89 -9.08 4.71
C LEU A 34 0.58 -9.58 6.12
N ARG A 35 -0.48 -9.06 6.73
CA ARG A 35 -0.92 -9.47 8.08
C ARG A 35 -1.72 -10.77 8.06
N ASP A 36 -2.70 -10.87 7.18
CA ASP A 36 -3.56 -12.04 6.96
C ASP A 36 -4.23 -11.95 5.59
N TYR A 37 -4.81 -13.07 5.17
CA TYR A 37 -5.54 -13.17 3.91
C TYR A 37 -6.71 -14.12 4.05
N THR A 38 -7.72 -13.92 3.20
CA THR A 38 -8.86 -14.82 3.04
C THR A 38 -9.12 -15.03 1.55
N VAL A 39 -9.56 -16.24 1.21
CA VAL A 39 -10.00 -16.59 -0.15
C VAL A 39 -11.53 -16.65 -0.11
N SER A 40 -12.19 -16.07 -1.11
CA SER A 40 -13.65 -16.17 -1.24
C SER A 40 -14.09 -17.61 -1.47
N GLU A 41 -15.33 -17.94 -1.08
CA GLU A 41 -15.90 -19.28 -1.26
C GLU A 41 -15.90 -19.75 -2.72
N ASP A 42 -16.02 -18.82 -3.67
CA ASP A 42 -15.98 -19.11 -5.11
C ASP A 42 -14.55 -19.25 -5.66
N GLY A 43 -13.52 -19.00 -4.84
CA GLY A 43 -12.11 -19.11 -5.20
C GLY A 43 -11.58 -18.00 -6.12
N LYS A 44 -12.38 -16.96 -6.41
CA LYS A 44 -12.06 -15.93 -7.41
C LYS A 44 -11.56 -14.62 -6.84
N THR A 45 -11.58 -14.47 -5.52
CA THR A 45 -11.16 -13.23 -4.85
C THR A 45 -10.26 -13.56 -3.67
N LEU A 46 -9.12 -12.89 -3.63
CA LEU A 46 -8.18 -12.90 -2.53
C LEU A 46 -8.30 -11.57 -1.78
N THR A 47 -8.77 -11.62 -0.54
CA THR A 47 -8.78 -10.45 0.34
C THR A 47 -7.51 -10.48 1.17
N LEU A 48 -6.64 -9.49 0.99
CA LEU A 48 -5.38 -9.35 1.71
C LEU A 48 -5.51 -8.21 2.70
N HIS A 49 -5.12 -8.42 3.96
CA HIS A 49 -4.96 -7.30 4.88
C HIS A 49 -3.48 -6.96 5.02
N ALA A 50 -3.12 -5.84 4.41
CA ALA A 50 -1.79 -5.26 4.44
C ALA A 50 -1.63 -4.36 5.68
N ALA A 51 -0.42 -4.26 6.20
CA ALA A 51 -0.08 -3.35 7.29
C ALA A 51 1.32 -2.79 7.13
N VAL A 52 1.55 -1.57 7.61
CA VAL A 52 2.87 -0.95 7.61
C VAL A 52 3.61 -1.24 8.92
N PHE A 53 4.90 -1.56 8.85
CA PHE A 53 5.74 -1.74 10.04
C PHE A 53 7.01 -0.88 9.99
N PRO A 54 7.24 0.03 10.96
CA PRO A 54 6.41 0.33 12.13
C PRO A 54 5.08 1.03 11.73
N PRO A 55 3.99 0.88 12.52
CA PRO A 55 2.65 1.33 12.14
C PRO A 55 2.46 2.85 12.33
N ILE A 56 3.40 3.66 11.85
CA ILE A 56 3.45 5.12 12.04
C ILE A 56 3.00 5.85 10.75
N GLU A 57 2.78 5.09 9.69
CA GLU A 57 2.35 5.53 8.37
C GLU A 57 1.19 4.66 7.90
N ASP A 58 0.30 5.22 7.10
CA ASP A 58 -0.91 4.54 6.63
C ASP A 58 -0.92 4.37 5.12
N ILE A 59 -1.66 3.39 4.63
CA ILE A 59 -1.78 3.06 3.21
C ILE A 59 -3.03 3.74 2.66
N ARG A 60 -2.88 4.50 1.57
CA ARG A 60 -4.00 5.12 0.85
C ARG A 60 -4.63 4.19 -0.16
N ASP A 61 -3.76 3.52 -0.90
CA ASP A 61 -4.08 2.92 -2.18
C ASP A 61 -3.01 1.91 -2.58
N TYR A 62 -3.34 1.09 -3.58
CA TYR A 62 -2.42 0.16 -4.19
C TYR A 62 -2.58 0.15 -5.70
N LYS A 63 -1.52 -0.27 -6.38
CA LYS A 63 -1.51 -0.58 -7.80
C LYS A 63 -1.14 -2.05 -7.96
N ASP A 64 -1.92 -2.78 -8.74
CA ASP A 64 -1.59 -4.12 -9.18
C ASP A 64 -1.01 -4.11 -10.60
N GLU A 65 0.06 -4.87 -10.82
CA GLU A 65 0.66 -5.13 -12.12
C GLU A 65 0.72 -6.64 -12.40
N PRO A 66 -0.35 -7.25 -12.92
CA PRO A 66 -0.37 -8.68 -13.20
C PRO A 66 0.58 -9.04 -14.35
N LYS A 67 1.45 -10.04 -14.13
CA LYS A 67 2.43 -10.55 -15.11
C LYS A 67 2.52 -12.07 -15.00
N ASN A 68 2.14 -12.79 -16.06
CA ASN A 68 2.28 -14.26 -16.14
C ASN A 68 1.70 -15.03 -14.93
N GLY A 69 0.53 -14.61 -14.43
CA GLY A 69 -0.13 -15.20 -13.25
C GLY A 69 0.42 -14.71 -11.91
N GLU A 70 1.26 -13.68 -11.90
CA GLU A 70 1.82 -13.09 -10.68
C GLU A 70 1.28 -11.68 -10.51
N HIS A 71 0.85 -11.34 -9.30
CA HIS A 71 0.43 -9.99 -8.96
C HIS A 71 1.56 -9.25 -8.24
N TYR A 72 1.89 -8.07 -8.74
CA TYR A 72 2.93 -7.21 -8.19
C TYR A 72 2.26 -5.97 -7.61
N LEU A 73 2.10 -5.93 -6.30
CA LEU A 73 1.36 -4.87 -5.61
C LEU A 73 2.30 -3.78 -5.10
N THR A 74 2.13 -2.57 -5.61
CA THR A 74 2.80 -1.36 -5.11
C THR A 74 1.80 -0.55 -4.29
N PHE A 75 2.17 -0.23 -3.04
CA PHE A 75 1.32 0.53 -2.13
C PHE A 75 1.73 1.99 -2.08
N TYR A 76 0.78 2.88 -1.78
CA TYR A 76 1.02 4.32 -1.66
C TYR A 76 0.66 4.84 -0.28
N ASN A 77 1.42 5.83 0.16
CA ASN A 77 1.21 6.51 1.43
C ASN A 77 -0.11 7.27 1.49
N ALA A 78 -0.69 7.39 2.69
CA ALA A 78 -1.75 8.36 2.97
C ALA A 78 -1.24 9.80 2.95
N PHE A 79 -2.13 10.73 2.56
CA PHE A 79 -1.81 12.15 2.49
C PHE A 79 -1.52 12.74 3.87
N GLY A 80 -0.31 13.24 4.08
CA GLY A 80 0.11 13.83 5.34
C GLY A 80 0.23 12.82 6.49
N SER A 81 0.49 11.55 6.18
CA SER A 81 0.45 10.42 7.12
C SER A 81 1.43 10.45 8.29
N ALA A 82 2.32 11.44 8.37
CA ALA A 82 3.32 11.53 9.44
C ALA A 82 2.66 11.43 10.83
N ASN A 83 2.95 10.33 11.54
CA ASN A 83 2.51 10.02 12.90
C ASN A 83 1.04 9.58 13.05
N THR A 84 0.45 8.97 12.02
CA THR A 84 -0.87 8.34 12.15
C THR A 84 -0.69 6.84 12.37
N MET A 85 -1.29 6.30 13.43
CA MET A 85 -1.25 4.87 13.67
C MET A 85 -2.02 4.13 12.57
N SER A 86 -1.37 3.23 11.82
CA SER A 86 -2.03 2.51 10.74
C SER A 86 -3.11 1.57 11.26
N ALA A 87 -4.28 1.61 10.63
CA ALA A 87 -5.36 0.64 10.88
C ALA A 87 -5.19 -0.66 10.07
N GLY A 88 -4.16 -0.73 9.20
CA GLY A 88 -4.09 -1.71 8.13
C GLY A 88 -4.96 -1.32 6.94
N TYR A 89 -4.75 -2.00 5.82
CA TYR A 89 -5.41 -1.73 4.55
C TYR A 89 -5.86 -3.03 3.89
N THR A 90 -7.12 -3.07 3.45
CA THR A 90 -7.69 -4.26 2.82
C THR A 90 -7.60 -4.12 1.31
N VAL A 91 -6.89 -5.06 0.69
CA VAL A 91 -6.85 -5.24 -0.77
C VAL A 91 -7.85 -6.31 -1.14
N VAL A 92 -8.73 -6.01 -2.09
CA VAL A 92 -9.62 -7.00 -2.70
C VAL A 92 -9.06 -7.29 -4.09
N LEU A 93 -8.34 -8.41 -4.21
CA LEU A 93 -7.64 -8.80 -5.42
C LEU A 93 -8.44 -9.88 -6.17
N PRO A 94 -8.99 -9.59 -7.36
CA PRO A 94 -9.53 -10.63 -8.23
C PRO A 94 -8.41 -11.57 -8.67
N ILE A 95 -8.68 -12.87 -8.64
CA ILE A 95 -7.73 -13.91 -9.01
C ILE A 95 -8.36 -14.89 -10.02
N GLU A 96 -7.54 -15.38 -10.93
CA GLU A 96 -7.82 -16.39 -11.94
C GLU A 96 -7.17 -17.73 -11.59
N ASP A 97 -7.58 -18.79 -12.28
CA ASP A 97 -7.07 -20.14 -12.03
C ASP A 97 -5.56 -20.27 -12.28
N MET A 98 -5.05 -19.51 -13.26
CA MET A 98 -3.64 -19.48 -13.67
C MET A 98 -2.76 -18.64 -12.73
N ASP A 99 -3.36 -17.86 -11.83
CA ASP A 99 -2.59 -17.07 -10.88
C ASP A 99 -1.89 -17.98 -9.88
N LYS A 100 -0.65 -17.60 -9.55
CA LYS A 100 0.30 -18.45 -8.83
C LYS A 100 1.03 -17.74 -7.70
N ALA A 101 1.11 -16.41 -7.70
CA ALA A 101 1.83 -15.69 -6.67
C ALA A 101 1.36 -14.23 -6.51
N VAL A 102 1.56 -13.70 -5.31
CA VAL A 102 1.38 -12.28 -4.98
C VAL A 102 2.66 -11.77 -4.34
N TYR A 103 3.15 -10.64 -4.83
CA TYR A 103 4.32 -9.93 -4.37
C TYR A 103 3.95 -8.55 -3.88
N PHE A 104 4.54 -8.11 -2.77
CA PHE A 104 4.41 -6.74 -2.28
C PHE A 104 5.72 -5.99 -2.53
N ASN A 105 5.60 -4.72 -2.92
CA ASN A 105 6.74 -3.82 -3.01
C ASN A 105 7.12 -3.27 -1.64
N ASP A 106 8.41 -3.24 -1.34
CA ASP A 106 9.02 -2.57 -0.20
C ASP A 106 10.24 -1.72 -0.63
N ALA A 107 11.06 -1.29 0.34
CA ALA A 107 12.29 -0.53 0.06
C ALA A 107 13.33 -1.30 -0.77
N ASP A 108 13.38 -2.63 -0.65
CA ASP A 108 14.33 -3.53 -1.31
C ASP A 108 13.77 -4.12 -2.63
N GLY A 109 12.47 -3.94 -2.89
CA GLY A 109 11.78 -4.27 -4.13
C GLY A 109 10.59 -5.18 -3.89
N PHE A 110 10.30 -6.05 -4.86
CA PHE A 110 9.17 -6.98 -4.74
C PHE A 110 9.56 -8.24 -3.98
N HIS A 111 8.83 -8.56 -2.92
CA HIS A 111 8.99 -9.79 -2.14
C HIS A 111 7.71 -10.64 -2.18
N LEU A 112 7.88 -11.96 -2.21
CA LEU A 112 6.78 -12.92 -2.25
C LEU A 112 6.04 -12.93 -0.90
N VAL A 113 4.72 -12.72 -0.92
CA VAL A 113 3.89 -12.77 0.29
C VAL A 113 2.91 -13.94 0.31
N LEU A 114 2.47 -14.38 -0.88
CA LEU A 114 1.60 -15.54 -1.05
C LEU A 114 1.94 -16.29 -2.33
N GLN A 115 1.82 -17.60 -2.27
CA GLN A 115 2.00 -18.49 -3.41
C GLN A 115 0.86 -19.52 -3.44
N LYS A 116 0.37 -19.83 -4.64
CA LYS A 116 -0.59 -20.91 -4.84
C LYS A 116 0.16 -22.23 -4.89
N ASN A 117 -0.22 -23.18 -4.04
CA ASN A 117 0.33 -24.52 -4.02
C ASN A 117 -0.07 -25.25 -5.31
N ALA A 118 0.91 -25.72 -6.07
CA ALA A 118 0.68 -26.38 -7.35
C ALA A 118 -0.03 -27.74 -7.25
N LEU A 119 0.03 -28.41 -6.09
CA LEU A 119 -0.58 -29.72 -5.86
C LEU A 119 -2.01 -29.60 -5.33
N THR A 120 -2.26 -28.64 -4.44
CA THR A 120 -3.57 -28.48 -3.77
C THR A 120 -4.41 -27.36 -4.35
N GLY A 121 -3.81 -26.41 -5.07
CA GLY A 121 -4.46 -25.19 -5.54
C GLY A 121 -4.71 -24.15 -4.46
N GLU A 122 -4.31 -24.42 -3.21
CA GLU A 122 -4.53 -23.52 -2.07
C GLU A 122 -3.47 -22.43 -2.01
N TRP A 123 -3.87 -21.22 -1.60
CA TRP A 123 -2.94 -20.14 -1.32
C TRP A 123 -2.26 -20.35 0.03
N VAL A 124 -0.94 -20.25 0.05
CA VAL A 124 -0.10 -20.42 1.24
C VAL A 124 0.92 -19.30 1.35
N ARG A 125 1.38 -19.02 2.56
CA ARG A 125 2.56 -18.17 2.78
C ARG A 125 3.83 -18.95 2.43
N PRO A 126 4.85 -18.28 1.85
CA PRO A 126 6.14 -18.91 1.58
C PRO A 126 6.88 -19.35 2.85
#